data_AF-A0A953Z8Z9-F1
#
_entry.id   AF-A0A953Z8Z9-F1
#
_cell.length_a   1.000
_cell.length_b   1.000
_cell.length_c   1.000
_cell.angle_alpha   90.00
_cell.angle_beta   90.00
_cell.angle_gamma   90.00
#
_symmetry.space_group_name_H-M   'P 1'
#
loop_
_entity.id
_entity.type
_entity.pdbx_description
1 polymer ?
#
loop_
_entity_poly.entity_id
_entity_poly.type
_entity_poly.pdbx_seq_one_letter_code
_entity_poly.pdbx_strand_id
1 'polypeptide(L)'
;MKPTTFFSLTLAIALCASSAMADGRKPGSKLVFPVHRSGATMFTIVCVTNTNTAPATPTSFGGGTNVHFEYANVVPNPADACRPLGCIVFDRVEYLTPADTLSVLTSCHNATAAGGQEGYLVVTAQSPYVFNSDWCHDHLIGSEMVVNASGSVYAINAAALRCFEEPEVPCVLLQPCNGQLYECLPHCLMDSFIALAGSQLALVSATDDDPNIVRDLYFEVWNDNEFALSATKRMNCWFDVP
;
A
#
# COMPACT_ATOMS: atom_id res chain seq x y z
N MET A 1 -73.76 0.88 0.98
CA MET A 1 -72.55 1.70 0.78
C MET A 1 -71.38 0.90 1.32
N LYS A 2 -70.48 0.44 0.45
CA LYS A 2 -69.27 -0.33 0.82
C LYS A 2 -68.05 0.60 0.73
N PRO A 3 -67.07 0.53 1.65
CA PRO A 3 -65.92 1.41 1.63
C PRO A 3 -64.89 0.95 0.58
N THR A 4 -64.38 1.92 -0.17
CA THR A 4 -63.33 1.79 -1.19
C THR A 4 -61.97 1.81 -0.50
N THR A 5 -61.20 0.74 -0.62
CA THR A 5 -59.83 0.63 -0.10
C THR A 5 -58.85 1.30 -1.09
N PHE A 6 -58.16 2.35 -0.64
CA PHE A 6 -57.03 2.94 -1.37
C PHE A 6 -55.78 2.07 -1.18
N PHE A 7 -55.24 1.53 -2.28
CA PHE A 7 -53.97 0.81 -2.29
C PHE A 7 -52.85 1.81 -2.57
N SER A 8 -52.07 2.14 -1.55
CA SER A 8 -50.90 3.02 -1.69
C SER A 8 -49.70 2.17 -2.12
N LEU A 9 -49.24 2.35 -3.36
CA LEU A 9 -48.07 1.65 -3.90
C LEU A 9 -46.81 2.42 -3.51
N THR A 10 -46.11 1.97 -2.47
CA THR A 10 -44.83 2.54 -2.03
C THR A 10 -43.72 2.07 -2.96
N LEU A 11 -43.12 2.99 -3.71
CA LEU A 11 -41.96 2.78 -4.58
C LEU A 11 -40.70 2.61 -3.71
N ALA A 12 -40.22 1.38 -3.56
CA ALA A 12 -38.94 1.11 -2.89
C ALA A 12 -37.79 1.32 -3.89
N ILE A 13 -37.14 2.47 -3.83
CA ILE A 13 -35.88 2.71 -4.54
C ILE A 13 -34.77 2.03 -3.73
N ALA A 14 -34.30 0.88 -4.21
CA ALA A 14 -33.08 0.25 -3.71
C ALA A 14 -31.88 1.09 -4.14
N LEU A 15 -31.46 2.01 -3.27
CA LEU A 15 -30.17 2.67 -3.37
C LEU A 15 -29.10 1.63 -3.04
N CYS A 16 -28.50 1.03 -4.07
CA CYS A 16 -27.20 0.39 -3.97
C CYS A 16 -26.17 1.52 -3.77
N ALA A 17 -26.05 2.01 -2.53
CA ALA A 17 -24.91 2.81 -2.15
C ALA A 17 -23.69 1.90 -2.20
N SER A 18 -22.84 2.09 -3.21
CA SER A 18 -21.45 1.66 -3.14
C SER A 18 -20.90 2.15 -1.81
N SER A 19 -20.25 1.25 -1.07
CA SER A 19 -19.54 1.60 0.15
C SER A 19 -18.42 2.57 -0.21
N ALA A 20 -18.74 3.86 -0.19
CA ALA A 20 -17.74 4.91 -0.21
C ALA A 20 -16.85 4.66 1.02
N MET A 21 -15.61 4.23 0.78
CA MET A 21 -14.59 4.08 1.80
C MET A 21 -14.18 5.47 2.32
N ALA A 22 -15.06 6.07 3.13
CA ALA A 22 -14.77 7.23 3.97
C ALA A 22 -14.44 6.77 5.41
N ASP A 23 -13.88 5.58 5.55
CA ASP A 23 -13.36 5.06 6.80
C ASP A 23 -11.98 5.71 7.00
N GLY A 24 -11.81 6.53 8.04
CA GLY A 24 -10.50 7.03 8.42
C GLY A 24 -9.55 5.84 8.49
N ARG A 25 -8.40 5.92 7.78
CA ARG A 25 -7.53 4.76 7.54
C ARG A 25 -7.30 3.99 8.82
N LYS A 26 -7.88 2.79 8.88
CA LYS A 26 -7.71 1.87 10.00
C LYS A 26 -6.23 1.50 10.07
N PRO A 27 -5.60 1.61 11.24
CA PRO A 27 -4.25 1.11 11.41
C PRO A 27 -4.18 -0.38 11.03
N GLY A 28 -3.03 -0.77 10.48
CA GLY A 28 -2.78 -2.12 10.02
C GLY A 28 -1.46 -2.65 10.56
N SER A 29 -1.22 -3.92 10.29
CA SER A 29 0.01 -4.64 10.61
C SER A 29 0.99 -4.67 9.43
N LYS A 30 0.49 -4.47 8.21
CA LYS A 30 1.29 -4.37 6.98
C LYS A 30 0.91 -3.11 6.22
N LEU A 31 1.88 -2.33 5.77
CA LEU A 31 1.67 -1.09 5.02
C LEU A 31 2.30 -1.22 3.64
N VAL A 32 1.57 -0.84 2.59
CA VAL A 32 2.09 -0.79 1.22
C VAL A 32 2.15 0.65 0.77
N PHE A 33 3.37 1.07 0.44
CA PHE A 33 3.72 2.38 -0.11
C PHE A 33 3.92 2.22 -1.62
N PRO A 34 3.04 2.81 -2.45
CA PRO A 34 3.02 2.51 -3.88
C PRO A 34 4.25 3.04 -4.62
N VAL A 35 4.92 4.07 -4.08
CA VAL A 35 6.06 4.71 -4.74
C VAL A 35 7.13 5.07 -3.71
N HIS A 36 8.34 4.59 -3.92
CA HIS A 36 9.54 5.24 -3.40
C HIS A 36 10.43 5.67 -4.55
N ARG A 37 11.08 6.81 -4.39
CA ARG A 37 12.06 7.39 -5.32
C ARG A 37 13.23 7.92 -4.52
N SER A 38 14.43 7.53 -4.94
CA SER A 38 15.69 7.90 -4.28
C SER A 38 16.65 8.62 -5.24
N GLY A 39 16.12 9.30 -6.26
CA GLY A 39 16.87 9.94 -7.34
C GLY A 39 17.37 11.35 -7.02
N ALA A 40 18.24 11.87 -7.88
CA ALA A 40 18.78 13.24 -7.76
C ALA A 40 17.71 14.33 -8.01
N THR A 41 16.66 14.01 -8.77
CA THR A 41 15.61 14.95 -9.15
C THR A 41 14.30 14.74 -8.39
N MET A 42 14.15 13.61 -7.71
CA MET A 42 12.98 13.28 -6.90
C MET A 42 13.40 12.42 -5.72
N PHE A 43 12.95 12.77 -4.52
CA PHE A 43 13.16 11.97 -3.33
C PHE A 43 11.85 11.75 -2.58
N THR A 44 11.77 10.60 -1.91
CA THR A 44 10.62 10.22 -1.09
C THR A 44 11.01 10.20 0.37
N ILE A 45 10.18 10.83 1.20
CA ILE A 45 10.20 10.69 2.65
C ILE A 45 9.06 9.76 3.04
N VAL A 46 9.37 8.72 3.79
CA VAL A 46 8.40 7.77 4.31
C VAL A 46 8.28 7.99 5.81
N CYS A 47 7.04 8.10 6.28
CA CYS A 47 6.71 8.17 7.70
C CYS A 47 5.91 6.93 8.08
N VAL A 48 6.32 6.26 9.15
CA VAL A 48 5.60 5.15 9.77
C VAL A 48 5.40 5.49 11.24
N THR A 49 4.15 5.46 11.70
CA THR A 49 3.77 5.76 13.07
C THR A 49 3.17 4.52 13.72
N ASN A 50 3.68 4.19 14.91
CA ASN A 50 3.09 3.24 15.81
C ASN A 50 2.07 3.95 16.70
N THR A 51 0.79 3.72 16.47
CA THR A 51 -0.31 4.34 17.22
C THR A 51 -0.59 3.67 18.57
N ASN A 52 0.03 2.52 18.86
CA ASN A 52 -0.15 1.85 20.14
C ASN A 52 0.53 2.64 21.26
N THR A 53 -0.23 3.04 22.28
CA THR A 53 0.25 3.86 23.40
C THR A 53 0.56 3.04 24.66
N ALA A 54 0.46 1.71 24.61
CA ALA A 54 0.67 0.87 25.78
C ALA A 54 2.13 0.99 26.26
N PRO A 55 2.38 1.41 27.51
CA PRO A 55 3.74 1.67 27.97
C PRO A 55 4.54 0.37 28.12
N ALA A 56 5.83 0.44 27.81
CA ALA A 56 6.75 -0.65 28.09
C ALA A 56 6.92 -0.85 29.61
N THR A 57 7.17 -2.10 30.01
CA THR A 57 7.48 -2.49 31.39
C THR A 57 8.77 -3.32 31.39
N PRO A 58 9.40 -3.59 32.56
CA PRO A 58 10.62 -4.40 32.59
C PRO A 58 10.48 -5.81 32.00
N THR A 59 9.25 -6.32 31.84
CA THR A 59 8.95 -7.66 31.31
C THR A 59 8.14 -7.64 30.01
N SER A 60 7.88 -6.48 29.42
CA SER A 60 7.09 -6.35 28.18
C SER A 60 7.51 -5.13 27.38
N PHE A 61 7.55 -5.25 26.05
CA PHE A 61 7.77 -4.13 25.14
C PHE A 61 6.59 -3.15 25.09
N GLY A 62 5.49 -3.44 25.81
CA GLY A 62 4.27 -2.65 25.76
C GLY A 62 3.69 -2.71 24.35
N GLY A 63 3.29 -1.56 23.82
CA GLY A 63 2.87 -1.40 22.43
C GLY A 63 4.01 -1.25 21.43
N GLY A 64 5.27 -1.48 21.82
CA GLY A 64 6.43 -1.34 20.95
C GLY A 64 6.55 -2.48 19.94
N THR A 65 7.08 -2.20 18.75
CA THR A 65 7.10 -3.12 17.60
C THR A 65 8.41 -3.03 16.85
N ASN A 66 8.85 -4.13 16.23
CA ASN A 66 9.77 -4.03 15.11
C ASN A 66 8.96 -3.68 13.85
N VAL A 67 9.53 -2.86 12.97
CA VAL A 67 8.99 -2.55 11.64
C VAL A 67 10.01 -2.94 10.60
N HIS A 68 9.63 -3.87 9.74
CA HIS A 68 10.45 -4.42 8.68
C HIS A 68 10.12 -3.71 7.37
N PHE A 69 11.07 -2.91 6.89
CA PHE A 69 11.02 -2.20 5.62
C PHE A 69 11.61 -3.06 4.52
N GLU A 70 10.81 -3.41 3.52
CA GLU A 70 11.23 -4.13 2.32
C GLU A 70 11.12 -3.22 1.11
N TYR A 71 12.27 -2.70 0.66
CA TYR A 71 12.37 -1.88 -0.54
C TYR A 71 12.46 -2.77 -1.77
N ALA A 72 11.42 -2.78 -2.60
CA ALA A 72 11.47 -3.39 -3.90
C ALA A 72 12.02 -2.37 -4.91
N ASN A 73 13.30 -2.52 -5.27
CA ASN A 73 13.99 -1.63 -6.20
C ASN A 73 13.90 -2.15 -7.63
N VAL A 74 13.30 -1.36 -8.51
CA VAL A 74 13.05 -1.75 -9.89
C VAL A 74 14.28 -1.46 -10.75
N VAL A 75 14.74 -2.46 -11.50
CA VAL A 75 15.77 -2.28 -12.52
C VAL A 75 15.09 -1.93 -13.84
N PRO A 76 15.25 -0.69 -14.35
CA PRO A 76 14.57 -0.27 -15.56
C PRO A 76 15.01 -1.10 -16.78
N ASN A 77 14.07 -1.39 -17.67
CA ASN A 77 14.34 -2.03 -18.94
C ASN A 77 14.21 -1.01 -20.09
N PRO A 78 15.33 -0.57 -20.69
CA PRO A 78 15.30 0.43 -21.76
C PRO A 78 14.67 -0.10 -23.06
N ALA A 79 14.55 -1.42 -23.24
CA ALA A 79 13.92 -2.02 -24.41
C ALA A 79 12.39 -2.16 -24.26
N ASP A 80 11.89 -2.20 -23.03
CA ASP A 80 10.46 -2.30 -22.72
C ASP A 80 10.18 -1.73 -21.32
N ALA A 81 9.74 -0.47 -21.27
CA ALA A 81 9.44 0.20 -20.01
C ALA A 81 8.35 -0.50 -19.18
N CYS A 82 7.49 -1.31 -19.81
CA CYS A 82 6.43 -2.05 -19.11
C CYS A 82 6.93 -3.36 -18.47
N ARG A 83 8.18 -3.77 -18.76
CA ARG A 83 8.75 -5.03 -18.26
C ARG A 83 10.13 -4.79 -17.66
N PRO A 84 10.24 -4.32 -16.41
CA PRO A 84 11.53 -4.13 -15.75
C PRO A 84 12.38 -5.41 -15.75
N LEU A 85 13.71 -5.23 -15.77
CA LEU A 85 14.67 -6.34 -15.85
C LEU A 85 14.72 -7.17 -14.57
N GLY A 86 14.24 -6.61 -13.46
CA GLY A 86 14.13 -7.30 -12.18
C GLY A 86 13.74 -6.36 -11.05
N CYS A 87 13.46 -6.94 -9.89
CA CYS A 87 13.24 -6.24 -8.64
C CYS A 87 14.25 -6.73 -7.61
N ILE A 88 15.11 -5.83 -7.14
CA ILE A 88 16.10 -6.10 -6.11
C ILE A 88 15.50 -5.70 -4.78
N VAL A 89 15.30 -6.67 -3.88
CA VAL A 89 14.78 -6.40 -2.55
C VAL A 89 15.92 -6.02 -1.61
N PHE A 90 15.72 -4.94 -0.86
CA PHE A 90 16.57 -4.55 0.26
C PHE A 90 15.72 -4.44 1.51
N ASP A 91 16.08 -5.19 2.54
CA ASP A 91 15.40 -5.18 3.83
C ASP A 91 16.13 -4.36 4.89
N ARG A 92 15.35 -3.76 5.78
CA ARG A 92 15.85 -3.10 6.99
C ARG A 92 14.80 -3.15 8.10
N VAL A 93 15.22 -3.47 9.31
CA VAL A 93 14.34 -3.49 10.48
C VAL A 93 14.67 -2.33 11.40
N GLU A 94 13.64 -1.61 11.83
CA GLU A 94 13.75 -0.55 12.84
C GLU A 94 12.79 -0.85 13.99
N TYR A 95 13.08 -0.35 15.19
CA TYR A 95 12.21 -0.53 16.36
C TYR A 95 11.44 0.75 16.65
N LEU A 96 10.11 0.65 16.77
CA LEU A 96 9.25 1.76 17.18
C LEU A 96 8.77 1.54 18.60
N THR A 97 9.01 2.53 19.45
CA THR A 97 8.42 2.57 20.78
C THR A 97 6.90 2.84 20.72
N PRO A 98 6.16 2.68 21.82
CA PRO A 98 4.76 3.10 21.87
C PRO A 98 4.61 4.59 21.53
N ALA A 99 3.60 4.93 20.72
CA ALA A 99 3.31 6.28 20.23
C ALA A 99 4.42 6.95 19.40
N ASP A 100 5.35 6.16 18.86
CA ASP A 100 6.53 6.65 18.14
C ASP A 100 6.27 6.82 16.63
N THR A 101 7.05 7.67 15.99
CA THR A 101 7.04 7.89 14.55
C THR A 101 8.45 7.93 14.00
N LEU A 102 8.71 7.06 13.03
CA LEU A 102 9.94 7.07 12.25
C LEU A 102 9.67 7.72 10.89
N SER A 103 10.43 8.77 10.59
CA SER A 103 10.47 9.41 9.27
C SER A 103 11.84 9.22 8.65
N VAL A 104 11.88 8.61 7.46
CA VAL A 104 13.13 8.30 6.77
C VAL A 104 13.15 8.87 5.37
N LEU A 105 14.32 9.39 4.98
CA LEU A 105 14.62 9.66 3.59
C LEU A 105 15.00 8.34 2.92
N THR A 106 14.22 7.93 1.91
CA THR A 106 14.40 6.63 1.23
C THR A 106 15.81 6.47 0.67
N SER A 107 16.42 7.53 0.14
CA SER A 107 17.80 7.51 -0.39
C SER A 107 18.88 7.23 0.65
N CYS A 108 18.60 7.43 1.95
CA CYS A 108 19.52 7.10 3.03
C CYS A 108 19.17 5.77 3.71
N HIS A 109 17.89 5.40 3.69
CA HIS A 109 17.41 4.20 4.37
C HIS A 109 17.58 2.94 3.51
N ASN A 110 17.43 3.09 2.19
CA ASN A 110 17.59 2.05 1.18
C ASN A 110 19.03 2.05 0.62
N ALA A 111 19.84 1.06 1.00
CA ALA A 111 21.28 1.10 0.78
C ALA A 111 21.75 0.56 -0.59
N THR A 112 20.86 0.16 -1.50
CA THR A 112 21.22 -0.74 -2.60
C THR A 112 21.84 -0.12 -3.85
N ALA A 113 21.90 1.20 -4.07
CA ALA A 113 22.75 1.75 -5.16
C ALA A 113 23.00 3.27 -5.09
N ALA A 114 24.24 3.66 -5.38
CA ALA A 114 24.60 5.01 -5.80
C ALA A 114 24.06 5.27 -7.22
N GLY A 115 22.92 5.96 -7.35
CA GLY A 115 22.33 6.26 -8.66
C GLY A 115 20.84 6.58 -8.64
N GLY A 116 20.18 6.33 -7.52
CA GLY A 116 18.73 6.51 -7.38
C GLY A 116 17.97 5.29 -7.83
N GLN A 117 17.14 4.78 -6.94
CA GLN A 117 16.27 3.63 -7.16
C GLN A 117 14.83 4.08 -6.99
N GLU A 118 13.95 3.51 -7.80
CA GLU A 118 12.51 3.72 -7.72
C GLU A 118 11.81 2.37 -7.63
N GLY A 119 10.61 2.36 -7.05
CA GLY A 119 9.80 1.16 -6.91
C GLY A 119 8.71 1.34 -5.86
N TYR A 120 8.42 0.29 -5.10
CA TYR A 120 7.47 0.32 -3.99
C TYR A 120 8.14 -0.14 -2.68
N LEU A 121 7.49 0.18 -1.56
CA LEU A 121 7.95 -0.20 -0.24
C LEU A 121 6.84 -0.95 0.49
N VAL A 122 7.19 -2.06 1.12
CA VAL A 122 6.32 -2.76 2.05
C VAL A 122 6.89 -2.60 3.45
N VAL A 123 6.04 -2.26 4.42
CA VAL A 123 6.42 -2.21 5.83
C VAL A 123 5.57 -3.18 6.60
N THR A 124 6.19 -4.21 7.17
CA THR A 124 5.49 -5.25 7.94
C THR A 124 5.86 -5.12 9.40
N ALA A 125 4.87 -5.20 10.27
CA ALA A 125 5.09 -5.22 11.70
C ALA A 125 5.66 -6.59 12.09
N GLN A 126 6.74 -6.60 12.88
CA GLN A 126 7.38 -7.81 13.38
C GLN A 126 7.41 -7.84 14.91
N SER A 127 7.35 -9.06 15.44
CA SER A 127 7.42 -9.31 16.87
C SER A 127 8.76 -8.82 17.46
N PRO A 128 8.74 -8.02 18.54
CA PRO A 128 9.95 -7.71 19.31
C PRO A 128 10.38 -8.88 20.20
N TYR A 129 9.51 -9.88 20.41
CA TYR A 129 9.79 -11.04 21.24
C TYR A 129 10.45 -12.19 20.47
N VAL A 130 10.19 -12.30 19.17
CA VAL A 130 10.66 -13.38 18.31
C VAL A 130 11.32 -12.80 17.07
N PHE A 131 12.59 -13.15 16.86
CA PHE A 131 13.35 -12.67 15.72
C PHE A 131 12.70 -13.10 14.39
N ASN A 132 12.60 -12.15 13.46
CA ASN A 132 12.10 -12.36 12.09
C ASN A 132 10.74 -13.08 12.04
N SER A 133 9.83 -12.68 12.94
CA SER A 133 8.46 -13.18 12.97
C SER A 133 7.52 -12.02 12.74
N ASP A 134 6.66 -12.13 11.74
CA ASP A 134 5.55 -11.21 11.55
C ASP A 134 4.58 -11.32 12.74
N TRP A 135 3.81 -10.27 12.99
CA TRP A 135 2.84 -10.24 14.09
C TRP A 135 1.60 -9.40 13.76
N CYS A 136 0.50 -9.67 14.45
CA CYS A 136 -0.76 -8.92 14.29
C CYS A 136 -0.76 -7.68 15.17
N HIS A 137 -0.04 -6.65 14.72
CA HIS A 137 0.00 -5.32 15.35
C HIS A 137 -0.71 -4.29 14.49
N ASP A 138 -2.04 -4.30 14.55
CA ASP A 138 -2.94 -3.39 13.83
C ASP A 138 -2.91 -1.97 14.43
N HIS A 139 -1.72 -1.39 14.48
CA HIS A 139 -1.44 -0.09 15.07
C HIS A 139 -0.49 0.74 14.21
N LEU A 140 -0.06 0.25 13.05
CA LEU A 140 0.75 1.03 12.14
C LEU A 140 -0.13 1.89 11.23
N ILE A 141 0.26 3.15 11.08
CA ILE A 141 -0.19 4.03 10.02
C ILE A 141 1.03 4.58 9.29
N GLY A 142 0.88 4.96 8.03
CA GLY A 142 1.99 5.52 7.28
C GLY A 142 1.58 6.46 6.17
N SER A 143 2.51 7.31 5.79
CA SER A 143 2.39 8.25 4.67
C SER A 143 3.72 8.43 3.98
N GLU A 144 3.69 8.54 2.66
CA GLU A 144 4.83 8.98 1.85
C GLU A 144 4.60 10.41 1.37
N MET A 145 5.71 11.14 1.24
CA MET A 145 5.77 12.44 0.61
C MET A 145 6.85 12.40 -0.44
N VAL A 146 6.48 12.72 -1.68
CA VAL A 146 7.40 12.78 -2.81
C VAL A 146 7.65 14.25 -3.14
N VAL A 147 8.92 14.61 -3.21
CA VAL A 147 9.38 15.98 -3.51
C VAL A 147 10.25 15.92 -4.76
N ASN A 148 9.96 16.78 -5.72
CA ASN A 148 10.77 16.92 -6.93
C ASN A 148 11.73 18.12 -6.86
N ALA A 149 12.66 18.21 -7.81
CA ALA A 149 13.66 19.27 -7.89
C ALA A 149 13.07 20.66 -8.15
N SER A 150 11.84 20.77 -8.66
CA SER A 150 11.14 22.06 -8.80
C SER A 150 10.40 22.48 -7.52
N GLY A 151 10.45 21.68 -6.47
CA GLY A 151 9.78 21.93 -5.19
C GLY A 151 8.29 21.56 -5.17
N SER A 152 7.80 20.85 -6.19
CA SER A 152 6.45 20.27 -6.15
C SER A 152 6.43 19.11 -5.17
N VAL A 153 5.34 19.02 -4.40
CA VAL A 153 5.16 18.01 -3.37
C VAL A 153 3.80 17.38 -3.52
N TYR A 154 3.74 16.05 -3.43
CA TYR A 154 2.50 15.33 -3.18
C TYR A 154 2.71 14.34 -2.05
N ALA A 155 1.62 13.99 -1.37
CA ALA A 155 1.63 13.02 -0.29
C ALA A 155 0.54 11.98 -0.52
N ILE A 156 0.89 10.73 -0.27
CA ILE A 156 -0.01 9.60 -0.38
C ILE A 156 0.09 8.85 0.94
N ASN A 157 -1.04 8.44 1.48
CA ASN A 157 -1.02 7.60 2.66
C ASN A 157 -0.71 6.15 2.23
N ALA A 158 -0.08 5.35 3.09
CA ALA A 158 0.18 3.92 2.84
C ALA A 158 -1.09 3.06 2.94
N ALA A 159 -1.29 2.13 2.00
CA ALA A 159 -2.38 1.16 2.12
C ALA A 159 -2.11 0.25 3.33
N ALA A 160 -2.95 0.37 4.36
CA ALA A 160 -2.83 -0.44 5.56
C ALA A 160 -3.63 -1.74 5.40
N LEU A 161 -3.01 -2.86 5.75
CA LEU A 161 -3.59 -4.19 5.79
C LEU A 161 -3.62 -4.69 7.22
N ARG A 162 -4.81 -5.00 7.68
CA ARG A 162 -5.08 -5.60 8.98
C ARG A 162 -4.80 -7.09 8.97
N CYS A 163 -4.32 -7.59 10.11
CA CYS A 163 -4.24 -9.02 10.35
C CYS A 163 -5.62 -9.58 10.77
N PHE A 164 -5.91 -10.84 10.41
CA PHE A 164 -7.13 -11.56 10.81
C PHE A 164 -7.01 -12.32 12.13
N GLU A 165 -5.80 -12.58 12.63
CA GLU A 165 -5.56 -13.25 13.90
C GLU A 165 -5.71 -12.28 15.09
N GLU A 166 -5.80 -12.84 16.30
CA GLU A 166 -5.87 -12.06 17.54
C GLU A 166 -4.65 -11.11 17.64
N PRO A 167 -4.84 -9.88 18.16
CA PRO A 167 -3.76 -8.91 18.31
C PRO A 167 -2.58 -9.49 19.11
N GLU A 168 -1.36 -9.11 18.74
CA GLU A 168 -0.13 -9.39 19.50
C GLU A 168 0.33 -10.86 19.50
N VAL A 169 -0.27 -11.71 18.65
CA VAL A 169 0.22 -13.07 18.39
C VAL A 169 1.20 -13.05 17.20
N PRO A 170 2.34 -13.77 17.28
CA PRO A 170 3.21 -13.97 16.12
C PRO A 170 2.46 -14.69 15.00
N CYS A 171 2.39 -14.08 13.81
CA CYS A 171 1.88 -14.73 12.61
C CYS A 171 2.87 -15.80 12.19
N VAL A 172 2.46 -17.05 12.30
CA VAL A 172 3.24 -18.16 11.77
C VAL A 172 2.89 -18.28 10.29
N LEU A 173 3.54 -17.48 9.43
CA LEU A 173 3.83 -17.73 7.99
C LEU A 173 3.96 -16.40 7.21
N LEU A 174 5.06 -16.27 6.46
CA LEU A 174 5.20 -15.34 5.33
C LEU A 174 4.28 -15.83 4.20
N GLN A 175 2.97 -15.59 4.30
CA GLN A 175 2.03 -16.02 3.27
C GLN A 175 1.48 -14.81 2.52
N PRO A 176 1.38 -14.87 1.17
CA PRO A 176 0.88 -13.77 0.36
C PRO A 176 -0.50 -13.30 0.82
N CYS A 177 -0.91 -12.11 0.38
CA CYS A 177 -2.27 -11.55 0.53
C CYS A 177 -3.34 -12.41 -0.17
N ASN A 178 -3.47 -13.67 0.23
CA ASN A 178 -4.40 -14.68 -0.26
C ASN A 178 -5.67 -14.75 0.61
N GLY A 179 -5.79 -13.83 1.59
CA GLY A 179 -6.95 -13.71 2.47
C GLY A 179 -6.90 -14.63 3.69
N GLN A 180 -5.76 -15.27 3.96
CA GLN A 180 -5.61 -16.15 5.12
C GLN A 180 -5.05 -15.44 6.36
N LEU A 181 -4.08 -14.53 6.21
CA LEU A 181 -3.42 -13.84 7.34
C LEU A 181 -3.74 -12.35 7.40
N TYR A 182 -3.63 -11.66 6.27
CA TYR A 182 -3.98 -10.25 6.14
C TYR A 182 -5.24 -10.08 5.31
N GLU A 183 -5.95 -8.99 5.56
CA GLU A 183 -7.01 -8.56 4.65
C GLU A 183 -6.46 -8.47 3.23
N CYS A 184 -7.18 -9.10 2.29
CA CYS A 184 -6.85 -8.95 0.89
C CYS A 184 -7.01 -7.49 0.50
N LEU A 185 -5.99 -6.96 -0.14
CA LEU A 185 -6.21 -5.81 -1.00
C LEU A 185 -7.29 -6.18 -2.02
N PRO A 186 -8.25 -5.28 -2.29
CA PRO A 186 -9.10 -5.44 -3.48
C PRO A 186 -8.19 -5.60 -4.70
N HIS A 187 -8.65 -6.34 -5.72
CA HIS A 187 -7.85 -6.61 -6.93
C HIS A 187 -7.22 -5.35 -7.56
N CYS A 188 -7.83 -4.17 -7.31
CA CYS A 188 -7.22 -2.86 -7.49
C CYS A 188 -7.45 -1.99 -6.23
N LEU A 189 -6.40 -1.33 -5.72
CA LEU A 189 -6.50 -0.34 -4.62
C LEU A 189 -7.08 1.01 -5.09
N MET A 190 -7.13 1.26 -6.40
CA MET A 190 -7.82 2.40 -6.99
C MET A 190 -8.93 1.91 -7.92
N ASP A 191 -10.16 2.31 -7.62
CA ASP A 191 -11.37 2.01 -8.40
C ASP A 191 -11.54 3.01 -9.55
N SER A 192 -11.05 4.24 -9.41
CA SER A 192 -11.10 5.27 -10.45
C SER A 192 -9.97 6.30 -10.31
N PHE A 193 -9.39 6.73 -11.43
CA PHE A 193 -8.38 7.78 -11.53
C PHE A 193 -8.81 8.80 -12.57
N ILE A 194 -8.88 10.09 -12.19
CA ILE A 194 -9.04 11.18 -13.15
C ILE A 194 -7.65 11.77 -13.38
N ALA A 195 -7.09 11.51 -14.55
CA ALA A 195 -5.80 12.07 -14.94
C ALA A 195 -5.97 13.53 -15.39
N LEU A 196 -5.12 14.41 -14.88
CA LEU A 196 -4.86 15.74 -15.45
C LEU A 196 -3.50 15.72 -16.14
N ALA A 197 -3.17 16.77 -16.89
CA ALA A 197 -1.86 16.88 -17.50
C ALA A 197 -0.74 16.80 -16.42
N GLY A 198 0.10 15.76 -16.51
CA GLY A 198 1.18 15.50 -15.55
C GLY A 198 0.81 14.63 -14.35
N SER A 199 -0.39 14.04 -14.33
CA SER A 199 -0.73 13.01 -13.34
C SER A 199 0.07 11.73 -13.59
N GLN A 200 0.24 10.92 -12.55
CA GLN A 200 0.96 9.65 -12.62
C GLN A 200 0.14 8.55 -11.94
N LEU A 201 0.17 7.36 -12.51
CA LEU A 201 -0.45 6.16 -11.98
C LEU A 201 0.64 5.12 -11.68
N ALA A 202 0.84 4.82 -10.41
CA ALA A 202 1.70 3.74 -9.96
C ALA A 202 0.89 2.45 -9.80
N LEU A 203 1.36 1.39 -10.44
CA LEU A 203 0.79 0.06 -10.38
C LEU A 203 1.76 -0.88 -9.66
N VAL A 204 1.26 -1.53 -8.60
CA VAL A 204 2.04 -2.46 -7.79
C VAL A 204 1.45 -3.86 -7.90
N SER A 205 2.28 -4.83 -8.26
CA SER A 205 1.92 -6.24 -8.12
C SER A 205 2.17 -6.66 -6.67
N ALA A 206 1.13 -6.63 -5.85
CA ALA A 206 1.20 -6.94 -4.42
C ALA A 206 1.26 -8.45 -4.10
N THR A 207 1.48 -9.31 -5.10
CA THR A 207 1.69 -10.74 -4.87
C THR A 207 3.16 -10.99 -4.60
N ASP A 208 3.48 -11.59 -3.45
CA ASP A 208 4.83 -12.01 -3.04
C ASP A 208 5.39 -13.18 -3.89
N ASP A 209 4.84 -13.39 -5.09
CA ASP A 209 5.25 -14.43 -6.03
C ASP A 209 6.45 -13.98 -6.87
N ASP A 210 7.20 -14.96 -7.40
CA ASP A 210 8.38 -14.81 -8.27
C ASP A 210 8.35 -13.55 -9.17
N PRO A 211 9.34 -12.64 -9.07
CA PRO A 211 9.40 -11.41 -9.86
C PRO A 211 9.49 -11.64 -11.39
N ASN A 212 9.64 -12.89 -11.83
CA ASN A 212 9.56 -13.27 -13.23
C ASN A 212 8.13 -13.54 -13.72
N ILE A 213 7.15 -13.61 -12.82
CA ILE A 213 5.76 -13.86 -13.19
C ILE A 213 5.13 -12.57 -13.72
N VAL A 214 4.78 -12.59 -15.00
CA VAL A 214 4.08 -11.51 -15.67
C VAL A 214 2.58 -11.65 -15.45
N ARG A 215 1.93 -10.55 -15.10
CA ARG A 215 0.49 -10.40 -14.92
C ARG A 215 -0.08 -9.47 -15.98
N ASP A 216 -1.26 -9.80 -16.47
CA ASP A 216 -2.05 -8.94 -17.35
C ASP A 216 -3.04 -8.13 -16.51
N LEU A 217 -2.85 -6.81 -16.47
CA LEU A 217 -3.80 -5.86 -15.91
C LEU A 217 -4.70 -5.34 -17.04
N TYR A 218 -6.01 -5.44 -16.83
CA TYR A 218 -7.02 -4.89 -17.74
C TYR A 218 -7.60 -3.64 -17.10
N PHE A 219 -7.58 -2.52 -17.81
CA PHE A 219 -8.24 -1.30 -17.38
C PHE A 219 -9.08 -0.70 -18.49
N GLU A 220 -10.20 -0.13 -18.06
CA GLU A 220 -11.11 0.63 -18.90
C GLU A 220 -10.82 2.12 -18.68
N VAL A 221 -10.53 2.82 -19.77
CA VAL A 221 -10.27 4.26 -19.80
C VAL A 221 -11.48 4.91 -20.43
N TRP A 222 -12.07 5.84 -19.70
CA TRP A 222 -13.19 6.63 -20.18
C TRP A 222 -12.67 8.02 -20.52
N ASN A 223 -12.96 8.49 -21.74
CA ASN A 223 -12.70 9.89 -22.08
C ASN A 223 -13.88 10.78 -21.69
N ASP A 224 -13.71 12.09 -21.84
CA ASP A 224 -14.72 13.11 -21.52
C ASP A 224 -16.04 12.95 -22.30
N ASN A 225 -16.04 12.19 -23.39
CA ASN A 225 -17.22 11.88 -24.19
C ASN A 225 -17.87 10.52 -23.82
N GLU A 226 -17.51 9.95 -22.66
CA GLU A 226 -17.98 8.65 -22.17
C GLU A 226 -17.73 7.49 -23.14
N PHE A 227 -16.70 7.61 -23.99
CA PHE A 227 -16.30 6.52 -24.86
C PHE A 227 -15.38 5.57 -24.10
N ALA A 228 -15.85 4.36 -23.86
CA ALA A 228 -15.05 3.30 -23.25
C ALA A 228 -13.92 2.86 -24.18
N LEU A 229 -12.69 3.01 -23.71
CA LEU A 229 -11.49 2.43 -24.30
C LEU A 229 -10.99 1.35 -23.34
N SER A 230 -10.48 0.25 -23.87
CA SER A 230 -9.86 -0.79 -23.05
C SER A 230 -8.38 -0.89 -23.37
N ALA A 231 -7.55 -1.05 -22.36
CA ALA A 231 -6.16 -1.41 -22.54
C ALA A 231 -5.77 -2.56 -21.61
N THR A 232 -4.86 -3.39 -22.11
CA THR A 232 -4.21 -4.44 -21.33
C THR A 232 -2.75 -4.06 -21.16
N LYS A 233 -2.25 -4.11 -19.94
CA LYS A 233 -0.84 -3.94 -19.63
C LYS A 233 -0.29 -5.19 -18.98
N ARG A 234 0.90 -5.59 -19.45
CA ARG A 234 1.67 -6.67 -18.86
C ARG A 234 2.66 -6.05 -17.89
N MET A 235 2.70 -6.54 -16.65
CA MET A 235 3.66 -6.11 -15.65
C MET A 235 4.02 -7.28 -14.74
N ASN A 236 5.23 -7.29 -14.17
CA ASN A 236 5.70 -8.35 -13.28
C ASN A 236 5.90 -7.88 -11.83
N CYS A 237 6.16 -6.60 -11.61
CA CYS A 237 6.53 -6.11 -10.28
C CYS A 237 5.93 -4.72 -10.01
N TRP A 238 6.47 -3.69 -10.65
CA TRP A 238 6.03 -2.31 -10.47
C TRP A 238 6.13 -1.55 -11.78
N PHE A 239 5.18 -0.64 -12.00
CA PHE A 239 5.13 0.18 -13.19
C PHE A 239 4.54 1.55 -12.86
N ASP A 240 5.13 2.61 -13.39
CA ASP A 240 4.69 3.99 -13.22
C ASP A 240 4.33 4.57 -14.60
N VAL A 241 3.10 5.05 -14.75
CA VAL A 241 2.54 5.52 -16.02
C VAL A 241 2.22 7.01 -15.91
N PRO A 242 2.75 7.86 -16.81
CA PRO A 242 2.25 9.22 -16.97
C PRO A 242 0.87 9.29 -17.64
#